data_AF-A0A6J2WU53-F1
#
_entry.id   AF-A0A6J2WU53-F1
#
_cell.length_a   1.000
_cell.length_b   1.000
_cell.length_c   1.000
_cell.angle_alpha   90.00
_cell.angle_beta   90.00
_cell.angle_gamma   90.00
#
_symmetry.space_group_name_H-M   'P 1'
#
loop_
_entity.id
_entity.type
_entity.pdbx_description
1 polymer ?
#
loop_
_entity_poly.entity_id
_entity_poly.type
_entity_poly.pdbx_seq_one_letter_code
_entity_poly.pdbx_strand_id
1 'polypeptide(L)'
;MRSQSLILACLIFGLCLPNNINCGNILVWHTEASHWINLKPVLETLVERGHHVTVLVPSSTLFMDVSEPAPYHYETFKVSLTKSDVENAMNKFLHFTMYEAEQMGTIEMIYKLSEIVSENLEMSLLYCDGLLKSEPVLDRLRKGKYDVLFVDPIYACSELISEMLDIPIVYSLRFSMAHSVERLCGQIPAPPSYVPGAVSKLTDNMTFSERIQNRPTSFCEMMGKADIWLIRTYWDFEYPRPFLPNFKYVGGIHCRPAKPLPKDIEEFVESSGDDGVVVFSLGSMIRNMTKARANVIASALGQIPQKVLWRYSGEKPETLAPNTRLYDWIPQNDLLGHPKTKAFITHGGTNGIYEAIYHGVPMVGIPMFGDQPDNMVHMKSKGAAVIMDFNSMETKDLVDGLKAVINDPSYKENAMRLSRIHHDRPVHPRDEAVFWIEFVMRHKGAKHLRVQAHNLTWYQYHSLDVFAFLLAIIALVLFMFYKILKSCVVRCCFRSRSKSKKE
;
A
#
# COMPACT_ATOMS: atom_id res chain seq x y z
N MET A 1 58.26 -2.54 -25.39
CA MET A 1 57.34 -3.26 -24.47
C MET A 1 56.81 -2.39 -23.33
N ARG A 2 57.61 -1.60 -22.59
CA ARG A 2 57.11 -0.71 -21.51
C ARG A 2 56.09 0.36 -21.93
N SER A 3 56.24 0.95 -23.12
CA SER A 3 55.32 1.99 -23.62
C SER A 3 53.94 1.44 -24.01
N GLN A 4 53.86 0.21 -24.52
CA GLN A 4 52.57 -0.43 -24.87
C GLN A 4 51.76 -0.82 -23.64
N SER A 5 52.41 -1.20 -22.53
CA SER A 5 51.74 -1.49 -21.26
C SER A 5 51.14 -0.24 -20.60
N LEU A 6 51.78 0.92 -20.75
CA LEU A 6 51.26 2.21 -20.25
C LEU A 6 50.07 2.69 -21.09
N ILE A 7 50.11 2.52 -22.41
CA ILE A 7 48.98 2.86 -23.29
C ILE A 7 47.79 1.95 -23.03
N LEU A 8 48.01 0.65 -22.80
CA LEU A 8 46.95 -0.29 -22.45
C LEU A 8 46.35 0.00 -21.06
N ALA A 9 47.17 0.37 -20.08
CA ALA A 9 46.69 0.80 -18.76
C ALA A 9 45.88 2.11 -18.83
N CYS A 10 46.31 3.09 -19.64
CA CYS A 10 45.56 4.32 -19.88
C CYS A 10 44.28 4.09 -20.70
N LEU A 11 44.25 3.12 -21.61
CA LEU A 11 43.04 2.71 -22.34
C LEU A 11 42.04 1.99 -21.43
N ILE A 12 42.51 1.16 -20.50
CA ILE A 12 41.65 0.52 -19.48
C ILE A 12 41.12 1.57 -18.49
N PHE A 13 41.94 2.54 -18.07
CA PHE A 13 41.47 3.66 -17.23
C PHE A 13 40.54 4.63 -17.99
N GLY A 14 40.74 4.83 -19.30
CA GLY A 14 39.88 5.65 -20.16
C GLY A 14 38.56 4.97 -20.54
N LEU A 15 38.50 3.64 -20.54
CA LEU A 15 37.27 2.85 -20.68
C LEU A 15 36.53 2.68 -19.34
N CYS A 16 37.23 2.84 -18.22
CA CYS A 16 36.67 3.08 -16.91
C CYS A 16 36.43 4.58 -16.67
N LEU A 17 35.78 5.28 -17.62
CA LEU A 17 34.98 6.43 -17.21
C LEU A 17 34.09 5.89 -16.09
N PRO A 18 34.09 6.46 -14.88
CA PRO A 18 33.03 6.13 -13.94
C PRO A 18 31.76 6.39 -14.73
N ASN A 19 30.95 5.35 -14.96
CA ASN A 19 29.51 5.58 -15.12
C ASN A 19 29.21 6.63 -14.05
N ASN A 20 28.72 7.81 -14.42
CA ASN A 20 28.44 8.86 -13.45
C ASN A 20 27.51 8.24 -12.40
N ILE A 21 28.09 7.70 -11.31
CA ILE A 21 27.35 7.21 -10.17
C ILE A 21 26.87 8.51 -9.60
N ASN A 22 25.63 8.87 -9.96
CA ASN A 22 25.03 10.10 -9.51
C ASN A 22 24.64 9.86 -8.06
N CYS A 23 25.63 9.86 -7.18
CA CYS A 23 25.48 9.76 -5.74
C CYS A 23 24.66 10.97 -5.30
N GLY A 24 23.49 10.71 -4.74
CA GLY A 24 22.60 11.75 -4.24
C GLY A 24 22.24 11.50 -2.78
N ASN A 25 21.76 12.56 -2.14
CA ASN A 25 21.37 12.56 -0.74
C ASN A 25 19.86 12.39 -0.65
N ILE A 26 19.41 11.31 0.01
CA ILE A 26 18.01 10.93 0.10
C ILE A 26 17.57 11.10 1.54
N LEU A 27 16.54 11.92 1.75
CA LEU A 27 15.87 12.04 3.05
C LEU A 27 14.69 11.07 3.08
N VAL A 28 14.51 10.37 4.20
CA VAL A 28 13.42 9.41 4.38
C VAL A 28 12.55 9.83 5.54
N TRP A 29 11.24 9.91 5.30
CA TRP A 29 10.25 10.18 6.35
C TRP A 29 10.02 8.95 7.22
N HIS A 30 9.81 9.16 8.52
CA HIS A 30 9.64 8.08 9.47
C HIS A 30 8.32 7.32 9.26
N THR A 31 8.28 6.07 9.72
CA THR A 31 7.09 5.22 9.69
C THR A 31 7.23 4.09 10.72
N GLU A 32 6.24 3.20 10.85
CA GLU A 32 6.21 2.16 11.89
C GLU A 32 5.91 0.77 11.32
N ALA A 33 6.22 -0.26 12.12
CA ALA A 33 5.81 -1.65 11.88
C ALA A 33 6.12 -2.16 10.45
N SER A 34 5.12 -2.72 9.77
CA SER A 34 5.26 -3.31 8.43
C SER A 34 5.61 -2.28 7.36
N HIS A 35 5.25 -1.01 7.54
CA HIS A 35 5.62 0.06 6.62
C HIS A 35 7.13 0.28 6.67
N TRP A 36 7.73 0.26 7.86
CA TRP A 36 9.19 0.34 8.03
C TRP A 36 9.91 -0.87 7.41
N ILE A 37 9.38 -2.08 7.62
CA ILE A 37 9.92 -3.32 7.02
C ILE A 37 9.94 -3.24 5.48
N ASN A 38 8.94 -2.60 4.86
CA ASN A 38 8.90 -2.43 3.40
C ASN A 38 9.93 -1.42 2.88
N LEU A 39 10.23 -0.37 3.65
CA LEU A 39 11.17 0.65 3.21
C LEU A 39 12.62 0.14 3.29
N LYS A 40 12.98 -0.61 4.34
CA LYS A 40 14.36 -1.07 4.59
C LYS A 40 15.05 -1.64 3.32
N PRO A 41 14.47 -2.60 2.57
CA PRO A 41 15.13 -3.17 1.39
C PRO A 41 15.39 -2.16 0.27
N VAL A 42 14.53 -1.15 0.12
CA VAL A 42 14.73 -0.07 -0.86
C VAL A 42 15.89 0.82 -0.43
N LEU A 43 15.94 1.17 0.86
CA LEU A 43 17.02 2.00 1.42
C LEU A 43 18.37 1.30 1.32
N GLU A 44 18.43 0.01 1.62
CA GLU A 44 19.63 -0.82 1.48
C GLU A 44 20.14 -0.78 0.04
N THR A 45 19.26 -1.01 -0.95
CA THR A 45 19.66 -0.97 -2.37
C THR A 45 20.04 0.42 -2.85
N LEU A 46 19.44 1.49 -2.32
CA LEU A 46 19.90 2.86 -2.58
C LEU A 46 21.32 3.09 -2.07
N VAL A 47 21.65 2.61 -0.86
CA VAL A 47 23.01 2.70 -0.33
C VAL A 47 23.99 1.84 -1.14
N GLU A 48 23.61 0.61 -1.51
CA GLU A 48 24.42 -0.28 -2.37
C GLU A 48 24.76 0.37 -3.73
N ARG A 49 23.89 1.25 -4.23
CA ARG A 49 24.08 2.01 -5.48
C ARG A 49 24.81 3.34 -5.26
N GLY A 50 25.28 3.61 -4.04
CA GLY A 50 26.14 4.74 -3.70
C GLY A 50 25.42 6.00 -3.25
N HIS A 51 24.12 5.93 -2.93
CA HIS A 51 23.38 7.07 -2.38
C HIS A 51 23.59 7.20 -0.87
N HIS A 52 23.59 8.45 -0.38
CA HIS A 52 23.59 8.72 1.06
C HIS A 52 22.14 8.81 1.54
N VAL A 53 21.73 7.88 2.41
CA VAL A 53 20.37 7.83 2.93
C VAL A 53 20.37 8.30 4.38
N THR A 54 19.51 9.29 4.67
CA THR A 54 19.22 9.76 6.04
C THR A 54 17.78 9.50 6.38
N VAL A 55 17.54 8.76 7.46
CA VAL A 55 16.21 8.39 7.93
C VAL A 55 15.86 9.21 9.16
N LEU A 56 14.78 9.99 9.09
CA LEU A 56 14.24 10.68 10.25
C LEU A 56 13.62 9.67 11.21
N VAL A 57 13.89 9.80 12.51
CA VAL A 57 13.36 8.88 13.53
C VAL A 57 12.83 9.66 14.74
N PRO A 58 11.53 9.60 15.06
CA PRO A 58 11.02 10.22 16.27
C PRO A 58 11.45 9.45 17.52
N SER A 59 11.67 10.17 18.63
CA SER A 59 12.08 9.56 19.91
C SER A 59 11.08 8.55 20.50
N SER A 60 9.82 8.59 20.06
CA SER A 60 8.73 7.70 20.49
C SER A 60 8.54 6.47 19.62
N THR A 61 9.43 6.21 18.65
CA THR A 61 9.29 5.07 17.73
C THR A 61 9.24 3.72 18.47
N LEU A 62 8.42 2.80 17.94
CA LEU A 62 8.24 1.45 18.50
C LEU A 62 9.01 0.38 17.71
N PHE A 63 9.12 0.54 16.39
CA PHE A 63 9.66 -0.50 15.49
C PHE A 63 10.97 -0.11 14.81
N MET A 64 11.40 1.15 14.89
CA MET A 64 12.68 1.60 14.34
C MET A 64 13.77 1.51 15.41
N ASP A 65 14.51 0.39 15.43
CA ASP A 65 15.65 0.23 16.33
C ASP A 65 16.90 0.92 15.76
N VAL A 66 17.26 2.06 16.36
CA VAL A 66 18.44 2.84 16.00
C VAL A 66 19.75 2.23 16.50
N SER A 67 19.69 1.19 17.35
CA SER A 67 20.87 0.45 17.82
C SER A 67 21.28 -0.67 16.85
N GLU A 68 20.38 -1.09 15.97
CA GLU A 68 20.70 -2.06 14.91
C GLU A 68 21.69 -1.45 13.91
N PRO A 69 22.76 -2.18 13.53
CA PRO A 69 23.63 -1.75 12.44
C PRO A 69 22.82 -1.54 11.15
N ALA A 70 22.85 -0.34 10.61
CA ALA A 70 22.19 0.03 9.37
C ALA A 70 23.19 0.63 8.37
N PRO A 71 23.05 0.38 7.07
CA PRO A 71 23.90 0.97 6.04
C PRO A 71 23.59 2.46 5.78
N TYR A 72 22.60 3.03 6.48
CA TYR A 72 22.13 4.41 6.34
C TYR A 72 22.15 5.15 7.68
N HIS A 73 22.13 6.47 7.64
CA HIS A 73 22.20 7.33 8.83
C HIS A 73 20.82 7.54 9.46
N TYR A 74 20.72 7.47 10.78
CA TYR A 74 19.52 7.84 11.53
C TYR A 74 19.65 9.26 12.10
N GLU A 75 18.70 10.11 11.74
CA GLU A 75 18.57 11.46 12.28
C GLU A 75 17.40 11.49 13.28
N THR A 76 17.73 11.35 14.57
CA THR A 76 16.71 11.30 15.62
C THR A 76 16.23 12.69 16.02
N PHE A 77 14.94 12.84 16.26
CA PHE A 77 14.35 14.09 16.75
C PHE A 77 13.39 13.83 17.92
N LYS A 78 13.38 14.76 18.87
CA LYS A 78 12.55 14.65 20.08
C LYS A 78 11.13 15.08 19.76
N VAL A 79 10.16 14.32 20.25
CA VAL A 79 8.73 14.63 20.18
C VAL A 79 8.12 14.63 21.57
N SER A 80 6.93 15.22 21.69
CA SER A 80 6.17 15.25 22.95
C SER A 80 5.56 13.90 23.30
N LEU A 81 5.33 13.05 22.30
CA LEU A 81 4.82 11.69 22.47
C LEU A 81 5.84 10.80 23.17
N THR A 82 5.36 9.92 24.04
CA THR A 82 6.15 8.82 24.61
C THR A 82 5.91 7.53 23.83
N LYS A 83 6.79 6.54 23.98
CA LYS A 83 6.57 5.19 23.41
C LYS A 83 5.25 4.58 23.91
N SER A 84 4.91 4.80 25.18
CA SER A 84 3.66 4.29 25.76
C SER A 84 2.43 4.92 25.12
N ASP A 85 2.47 6.20 24.74
CA ASP A 85 1.32 6.85 24.08
C ASP A 85 1.05 6.21 22.72
N VAL A 86 2.10 5.97 21.94
CA VAL A 86 2.01 5.31 20.63
C VAL A 86 1.54 3.86 20.78
N GLU A 87 2.06 3.13 21.78
CA GLU A 87 1.65 1.75 22.06
C GLU A 87 0.18 1.67 22.49
N ASN A 88 -0.27 2.60 23.34
CA ASN A 88 -1.67 2.69 23.77
C ASN A 88 -2.61 3.01 22.61
N ALA A 89 -2.25 3.96 21.74
CA ALA A 89 -3.03 4.28 20.55
C ALA A 89 -3.14 3.07 19.60
N MET A 90 -2.03 2.37 19.37
CA MET A 90 -2.02 1.14 18.57
C MET A 90 -2.88 0.05 19.20
N ASN A 91 -2.77 -0.19 20.51
CA ASN A 91 -3.56 -1.19 21.21
C ASN A 91 -5.06 -0.86 21.20
N LYS A 92 -5.44 0.42 21.37
CA LYS A 92 -6.83 0.89 21.26
C LYS A 92 -7.40 0.58 19.87
N PHE A 93 -6.63 0.87 18.81
CA PHE A 93 -7.02 0.58 17.43
C PHE A 93 -7.19 -0.93 17.18
N LEU A 94 -6.25 -1.75 17.64
CA LEU A 94 -6.30 -3.21 17.49
C LEU A 94 -7.48 -3.82 18.25
N HIS A 95 -7.71 -3.38 19.50
CA HIS A 95 -8.84 -3.88 20.30
C HIS A 95 -10.18 -3.59 19.63
N PHE A 96 -10.38 -2.35 19.19
CA PHE A 96 -11.58 -1.92 18.48
C PHE A 96 -11.82 -2.79 17.22
N THR A 97 -10.81 -2.90 16.36
CA THR A 97 -10.96 -3.61 15.08
C THR A 97 -11.17 -5.12 15.24
N MET A 98 -10.52 -5.74 16.23
CA MET A 98 -10.63 -7.18 16.46
C MET A 98 -11.92 -7.60 17.14
N TYR A 99 -12.43 -6.82 18.10
CA TYR A 99 -13.47 -7.29 19.02
C TYR A 99 -14.77 -6.47 18.99
N GLU A 100 -14.74 -5.20 18.56
CA GLU A 100 -15.90 -4.30 18.61
C GLU A 100 -16.50 -4.02 17.23
N ALA A 101 -15.63 -3.86 16.22
CA ALA A 101 -15.98 -3.41 14.87
C ALA A 101 -17.06 -4.25 14.17
N GLU A 102 -17.08 -5.56 14.39
CA GLU A 102 -18.02 -6.49 13.73
C GLU A 102 -19.47 -6.30 14.22
N GLN A 103 -19.65 -5.81 15.45
CA GLN A 103 -20.96 -5.63 16.07
C GLN A 103 -21.58 -4.25 15.73
N MET A 104 -20.80 -3.36 15.12
CA MET A 104 -21.23 -1.98 14.87
C MET A 104 -22.08 -1.84 13.60
N GLY A 105 -23.09 -0.97 13.67
CA GLY A 105 -23.80 -0.51 12.50
C GLY A 105 -22.96 0.43 11.62
N THR A 106 -23.33 0.61 10.35
CA THR A 106 -22.56 1.43 9.39
C THR A 106 -22.32 2.87 9.86
N ILE A 107 -23.31 3.52 10.48
CA ILE A 107 -23.17 4.91 10.96
C ILE A 107 -22.20 5.00 12.13
N GLU A 108 -22.29 4.08 13.09
CA GLU A 108 -21.39 4.01 14.24
C GLU A 108 -19.95 3.75 13.80
N MET A 109 -19.75 2.83 12.85
CA MET A 109 -18.47 2.58 12.22
C MET A 109 -17.90 3.84 11.55
N ILE A 110 -18.70 4.63 10.83
CA ILE A 110 -18.24 5.88 10.21
C ILE A 110 -17.76 6.87 11.28
N TYR A 111 -18.52 7.05 12.35
CA TYR A 111 -18.11 7.92 13.46
C TYR A 111 -16.80 7.42 14.09
N LYS A 112 -16.69 6.12 14.35
CA LYS A 112 -15.48 5.55 14.97
C LYS A 112 -14.24 5.68 14.09
N LEU A 113 -14.39 5.46 12.78
CA LEU A 113 -13.32 5.69 11.81
C LEU A 113 -12.90 7.17 11.76
N SER A 114 -13.85 8.11 11.88
CA SER A 114 -13.53 9.54 11.92
C SER A 114 -12.76 9.96 13.18
N GLU A 115 -13.05 9.33 14.33
CA GLU A 115 -12.30 9.50 15.59
C GLU A 115 -10.85 9.02 15.39
N ILE A 116 -10.67 7.80 14.86
CA ILE A 116 -9.34 7.20 14.61
C ILE A 116 -8.50 8.04 13.65
N VAL A 117 -9.11 8.53 12.57
CA VAL A 117 -8.42 9.42 11.61
C VAL A 117 -7.99 10.73 12.29
N SER A 118 -8.85 11.28 13.15
CA SER A 118 -8.54 12.50 13.91
C SER A 118 -7.40 12.29 14.89
N GLU A 119 -7.39 11.18 15.63
CA GLU A 119 -6.29 10.81 16.54
C GLU A 119 -4.97 10.61 15.78
N ASN A 120 -5.01 9.95 14.61
CA ASN A 120 -3.81 9.77 13.78
C ASN A 120 -3.26 11.10 13.23
N LEU A 121 -4.15 12.04 12.86
CA LEU A 121 -3.76 13.37 12.43
C LEU A 121 -3.16 14.18 13.59
N GLU A 122 -3.74 14.11 14.79
CA GLU A 122 -3.21 14.76 15.98
C GLU A 122 -1.80 14.24 16.33
N MET A 123 -1.60 12.92 16.31
CA MET A 123 -0.27 12.33 16.47
C MET A 123 0.70 12.82 15.38
N SER A 124 0.27 12.87 14.12
CA SER A 124 1.09 13.39 13.01
C SER A 124 1.50 14.85 13.23
N LEU A 125 0.61 15.68 13.78
CA LEU A 125 0.92 17.08 14.14
C LEU A 125 1.95 17.16 15.26
N LEU A 126 1.90 16.28 16.26
CA LEU A 126 2.89 16.23 17.34
C LEU A 126 4.28 15.79 16.84
N TYR A 127 4.34 14.83 15.91
CA TYR A 127 5.58 14.48 15.21
C TYR A 127 6.14 15.68 14.44
N CYS A 128 5.28 16.34 13.67
CA CYS A 128 5.63 17.53 12.91
C CYS A 128 6.18 18.66 13.81
N ASP A 129 5.49 18.94 14.91
CA ASP A 129 5.85 19.99 15.87
C ASP A 129 7.22 19.73 16.51
N GLY A 130 7.50 18.48 16.91
CA GLY A 130 8.79 18.11 17.49
C GLY A 130 9.97 18.31 16.52
N LEU A 131 9.76 18.01 15.23
CA LEU A 131 10.77 18.24 14.19
C LEU A 131 10.95 19.73 13.90
N LEU A 132 9.85 20.45 13.67
CA LEU A 132 9.86 21.86 13.27
C LEU A 132 10.34 22.80 14.38
N LYS A 133 10.13 22.45 15.64
CA LYS A 133 10.65 23.23 16.78
C LYS A 133 12.11 22.91 17.10
N SER A 134 12.71 21.92 16.45
CA SER A 134 14.10 21.52 16.69
C SER A 134 15.05 22.20 15.71
N GLU A 135 15.44 23.44 16.02
CA GLU A 135 16.41 24.20 15.20
C GLU A 135 17.70 23.43 14.90
N PRO A 136 18.34 22.69 15.84
CA PRO A 136 19.54 21.93 15.53
C PRO A 136 19.31 20.84 14.48
N VAL A 137 18.15 20.18 14.48
CA VAL A 137 17.80 19.16 13.49
C VAL A 137 17.50 19.84 12.15
N LEU A 138 16.67 20.89 12.14
CA LEU A 138 16.36 21.64 10.91
C LEU A 138 17.60 22.22 10.24
N ASP A 139 18.56 22.73 11.01
CA ASP A 139 19.82 23.24 10.47
C ASP A 139 20.67 22.15 9.83
N ARG A 140 20.70 20.94 10.41
CA ARG A 140 21.35 19.78 9.77
C ARG A 140 20.61 19.37 8.51
N LEU A 141 19.27 19.37 8.52
CA LEU A 141 18.49 19.04 7.33
C LEU A 141 18.72 20.02 6.18
N ARG A 142 18.72 21.33 6.45
CA ARG A 142 19.03 22.38 5.47
C ARG A 142 20.45 22.24 4.90
N LYS A 143 21.42 21.84 5.73
CA LYS A 143 22.82 21.62 5.31
C LYS A 143 23.03 20.29 4.58
N GLY A 144 22.13 19.33 4.74
CA GLY A 144 22.21 17.98 4.17
C GLY A 144 22.14 17.93 2.64
N LYS A 145 21.62 18.98 1.99
CA LYS A 145 21.50 19.10 0.52
C LYS A 145 20.86 17.85 -0.10
N TYR A 146 19.66 17.52 0.37
CA TYR A 146 18.88 16.39 -0.14
C TYR A 146 18.39 16.65 -1.56
N ASP A 147 18.33 15.61 -2.38
CA ASP A 147 17.85 15.66 -3.77
C ASP A 147 16.40 15.19 -3.90
N VAL A 148 15.91 14.40 -2.94
CA VAL A 148 14.55 13.85 -2.91
C VAL A 148 14.16 13.46 -1.49
N LEU A 149 12.86 13.58 -1.19
CA LEU A 149 12.23 13.05 0.00
C LEU A 149 11.46 11.76 -0.35
N PHE A 150 11.83 10.64 0.27
CA PHE A 150 11.15 9.35 0.11
C PHE A 150 10.24 9.08 1.31
N VAL A 151 8.95 8.83 1.06
CA VAL A 151 7.91 8.94 2.10
C VAL A 151 6.95 7.76 2.08
N ASP A 152 6.67 7.18 3.24
CA ASP A 152 5.41 6.48 3.49
C ASP A 152 4.40 7.45 4.12
N PRO A 153 3.26 7.75 3.45
CA PRO A 153 2.38 8.84 3.87
C PRO A 153 1.42 8.46 5.02
N ILE A 154 1.68 7.38 5.77
CA ILE A 154 0.86 7.01 6.94
C ILE A 154 0.84 8.10 8.03
N TYR A 155 1.96 8.83 8.18
CA TYR A 155 2.06 10.01 9.04
C TYR A 155 2.23 11.27 8.18
N ALA A 156 1.38 12.27 8.42
CA ALA A 156 1.43 13.55 7.71
C ALA A 156 2.65 14.41 8.14
N CYS A 157 2.91 15.51 7.42
CA CYS A 157 3.96 16.53 7.62
C CYS A 157 5.18 16.41 6.69
N SER A 158 5.37 15.27 6.03
CA SER A 158 6.47 15.08 5.07
C SER A 158 6.48 16.16 3.96
N GLU A 159 5.30 16.60 3.52
CA GLU A 159 5.09 17.58 2.47
C GLU A 159 5.61 18.95 2.89
N LEU A 160 5.39 19.33 4.15
CA LEU A 160 5.88 20.58 4.69
C LEU A 160 7.41 20.60 4.74
N ILE A 161 8.03 19.47 5.11
CA ILE A 161 9.49 19.35 5.10
C ILE A 161 10.04 19.41 3.67
N SER A 162 9.38 18.78 2.71
CA SER A 162 9.75 18.90 1.30
C SER A 162 9.67 20.35 0.80
N GLU A 163 8.62 21.09 1.13
CA GLU A 163 8.48 22.51 0.77
C GLU A 163 9.55 23.38 1.46
N MET A 164 9.87 23.12 2.73
CA MET A 164 10.90 23.84 3.46
C MET A 164 12.31 23.62 2.92
N LEU A 165 12.58 22.42 2.38
CA LEU A 165 13.87 22.05 1.81
C LEU A 165 13.93 22.28 0.29
N ASP A 166 12.80 22.61 -0.36
CA ASP A 166 12.64 22.74 -1.81
C ASP A 166 13.11 21.48 -2.57
N ILE A 167 12.64 20.31 -2.12
CA ILE A 167 13.00 19.00 -2.70
C ILE A 167 11.76 18.23 -3.18
N PRO A 168 11.86 17.46 -4.29
CA PRO A 168 10.75 16.65 -4.79
C PRO A 168 10.38 15.49 -3.86
N ILE A 169 9.15 14.98 -3.97
CA ILE A 169 8.64 13.87 -3.14
C ILE A 169 8.35 12.63 -3.99
N VAL A 170 8.79 11.48 -3.49
CA VAL A 170 8.37 10.16 -3.95
C VAL A 170 7.63 9.45 -2.83
N TYR A 171 6.36 9.10 -3.05
CA TYR A 171 5.61 8.28 -2.09
C TYR A 171 5.83 6.80 -2.35
N SER A 172 6.00 6.02 -1.28
CA SER A 172 5.74 4.58 -1.24
C SER A 172 4.41 4.37 -0.52
N LEU A 173 3.34 4.21 -1.30
CA LEU A 173 1.97 4.05 -0.79
C LEU A 173 1.51 2.61 -0.93
N ARG A 174 0.91 2.05 0.12
CA ARG A 174 0.23 0.74 0.02
C ARG A 174 -1.22 0.88 -0.47
N PHE A 175 -2.02 1.64 0.26
CA PHE A 175 -3.38 2.01 -0.12
C PHE A 175 -3.77 3.25 0.69
N SER A 176 -4.83 3.91 0.27
CA SER A 176 -5.65 4.71 1.17
C SER A 176 -7.08 4.20 1.20
N MET A 177 -7.82 4.52 2.26
CA MET A 177 -9.21 4.10 2.42
C MET A 177 -10.02 4.45 1.17
N ALA A 178 -10.69 3.45 0.59
CA ALA A 178 -11.45 3.58 -0.65
C ALA A 178 -10.64 4.09 -1.88
N HIS A 179 -9.33 3.90 -1.89
CA HIS A 179 -8.40 4.55 -2.84
C HIS A 179 -8.58 6.07 -2.90
N SER A 180 -9.06 6.69 -1.82
CA SER A 180 -9.37 8.13 -1.76
C SER A 180 -8.15 8.97 -2.14
N VAL A 181 -6.98 8.63 -1.64
CA VAL A 181 -5.72 9.32 -1.94
C VAL A 181 -5.29 9.09 -3.38
N GLU A 182 -5.25 7.86 -3.85
CA GLU A 182 -4.87 7.54 -5.23
C GLU A 182 -5.81 8.21 -6.25
N ARG A 183 -7.12 8.21 -5.96
CA ARG A 183 -8.17 8.76 -6.82
C ARG A 183 -8.27 10.28 -6.75
N LEU A 184 -8.34 10.84 -5.55
CA LEU A 184 -8.62 12.27 -5.37
C LEU A 184 -7.33 13.08 -5.30
N CYS A 185 -6.27 12.54 -4.69
CA CYS A 185 -5.00 13.26 -4.57
C CYS A 185 -4.10 12.94 -5.74
N GLY A 186 -4.03 11.67 -6.13
CA GLY A 186 -3.30 11.18 -7.29
C GLY A 186 -4.01 11.37 -8.62
N GLN A 187 -5.31 11.69 -8.62
CA GLN A 187 -6.14 11.88 -9.81
C GLN A 187 -6.23 10.63 -10.71
N ILE A 188 -5.98 9.43 -10.17
CA ILE A 188 -6.17 8.19 -10.92
C ILE A 188 -7.66 8.02 -11.26
N PRO A 189 -8.01 7.69 -12.52
CA PRO A 189 -9.34 7.23 -12.86
C PRO A 189 -9.65 5.90 -12.15
N ALA A 190 -10.36 6.00 -11.02
CA ALA A 190 -10.90 4.86 -10.29
C ALA A 190 -12.43 4.99 -10.20
N PRO A 191 -13.17 4.59 -11.27
CA PRO A 191 -14.63 4.69 -11.29
C PRO A 191 -15.22 3.85 -10.15
N PRO A 192 -15.97 4.45 -9.21
CA PRO A 192 -16.52 3.72 -8.05
C PRO A 192 -17.56 2.68 -8.47
N SER A 193 -18.00 2.70 -9.73
CA SER A 193 -18.90 1.72 -10.30
C SER A 193 -18.24 0.37 -10.60
N TYR A 194 -16.91 0.30 -10.66
CA TYR A 194 -16.16 -0.89 -11.09
C TYR A 194 -14.89 -1.14 -10.26
N VAL A 195 -14.21 -0.08 -9.82
CA VAL A 195 -13.02 -0.21 -8.96
C VAL A 195 -13.47 -0.21 -7.51
N PRO A 196 -13.44 -1.36 -6.80
CA PRO A 196 -13.76 -1.38 -5.38
C PRO A 196 -12.74 -0.54 -4.62
N GLY A 197 -13.22 0.24 -3.67
CA GLY A 197 -12.37 1.02 -2.80
C GLY A 197 -11.60 0.09 -1.86
N ALA A 198 -10.30 0.35 -1.65
CA ALA A 198 -9.52 -0.40 -0.67
C ALA A 198 -10.23 -0.44 0.68
N VAL A 199 -10.19 -1.60 1.34
CA VAL A 199 -10.86 -1.94 2.62
C VAL A 199 -12.38 -2.12 2.56
N SER A 200 -13.01 -2.01 1.39
CA SER A 200 -14.47 -2.13 1.26
C SER A 200 -14.97 -3.59 1.35
N LYS A 201 -14.08 -4.57 1.14
CA LYS A 201 -14.41 -6.00 0.95
C LYS A 201 -15.24 -6.28 -0.32
N LEU A 202 -15.37 -5.29 -1.21
CA LEU A 202 -16.11 -5.43 -2.47
C LEU A 202 -15.20 -5.99 -3.58
N THR A 203 -15.83 -6.54 -4.61
CA THR A 203 -15.11 -7.01 -5.82
C THR A 203 -15.36 -6.07 -6.99
N ASP A 204 -14.77 -6.32 -8.15
CA ASP A 204 -15.02 -5.55 -9.37
C ASP A 204 -16.41 -5.82 -9.99
N ASN A 205 -17.14 -6.80 -9.45
CA ASN A 205 -18.55 -7.05 -9.74
C ASN A 205 -19.43 -6.58 -8.56
N MET A 206 -20.01 -5.37 -8.68
CA MET A 206 -20.82 -4.73 -7.65
C MET A 206 -22.29 -4.53 -8.07
N THR A 207 -23.21 -4.73 -7.14
CA THR A 207 -24.62 -4.35 -7.24
C THR A 207 -24.81 -2.82 -7.19
N PHE A 208 -26.03 -2.34 -7.40
CA PHE A 208 -26.34 -0.91 -7.27
C PHE A 208 -26.07 -0.36 -5.86
N SER A 209 -26.46 -1.08 -4.82
CA SER A 209 -26.28 -0.66 -3.43
C SER A 209 -24.80 -0.62 -3.02
N GLU A 210 -24.00 -1.61 -3.45
CA GLU A 210 -22.56 -1.64 -3.20
C GLU A 210 -21.83 -0.48 -3.88
N ARG A 211 -22.27 -0.06 -5.07
CA ARG A 211 -21.72 1.12 -5.77
C ARG A 211 -22.00 2.44 -5.02
N ILE A 212 -23.11 2.53 -4.29
CA ILE A 212 -23.41 3.70 -3.44
C ILE A 212 -22.47 3.73 -2.22
N GLN A 213 -22.18 2.57 -1.64
CA GLN A 213 -21.27 2.43 -0.51
C GLN A 213 -19.80 2.75 -0.90
N ASN A 214 -19.43 2.51 -2.16
CA ASN A 214 -18.07 2.72 -2.69
C ASN A 214 -17.68 4.19 -2.97
N ARG A 215 -18.18 5.16 -2.19
CA ARG A 215 -17.94 6.62 -2.40
C ARG A 215 -16.72 7.12 -1.60
N PRO A 216 -15.80 7.93 -2.18
CA PRO A 216 -14.57 8.36 -1.50
C PRO A 216 -14.77 9.52 -0.51
N THR A 217 -13.81 9.66 0.42
CA THR A 217 -13.66 10.73 1.45
C THR A 217 -12.47 11.66 1.12
N SER A 218 -12.35 12.85 1.73
CA SER A 218 -11.40 13.91 1.29
C SER A 218 -10.21 14.19 2.22
N PHE A 219 -8.98 14.19 1.68
CA PHE A 219 -7.74 14.81 2.24
C PHE A 219 -6.65 14.89 1.13
N CYS A 220 -6.68 15.88 0.22
CA CYS A 220 -5.93 15.74 -1.05
C CYS A 220 -5.10 16.87 -1.63
N GLU A 221 -5.27 18.10 -1.18
CA GLU A 221 -4.57 19.24 -1.81
C GLU A 221 -3.04 19.16 -1.62
N MET A 222 -2.57 18.65 -0.49
CA MET A 222 -1.13 18.53 -0.20
C MET A 222 -0.49 17.31 -0.87
N MET A 223 -1.08 16.11 -0.72
CA MET A 223 -0.49 14.89 -1.28
C MET A 223 -0.51 14.84 -2.81
N GLY A 224 -1.40 15.60 -3.47
CA GLY A 224 -1.42 15.70 -4.94
C GLY A 224 -0.17 16.33 -5.55
N LYS A 225 0.76 16.83 -4.74
CA LYS A 225 2.06 17.39 -5.19
C LYS A 225 3.12 16.35 -5.56
N ALA A 226 2.93 15.07 -5.21
CA ALA A 226 3.92 14.03 -5.46
C ALA A 226 4.37 13.94 -6.93
N ASP A 227 5.67 13.73 -7.12
CA ASP A 227 6.24 13.51 -8.45
C ASP A 227 6.03 12.08 -8.93
N ILE A 228 6.24 11.09 -8.05
CA ILE A 228 6.00 9.66 -8.31
C ILE A 228 5.28 9.00 -7.14
N TRP A 229 4.38 8.09 -7.46
CA TRP A 229 3.70 7.19 -6.54
C TRP A 229 4.16 5.76 -6.77
N LEU A 230 4.98 5.23 -5.88
CA LEU A 230 5.31 3.81 -5.80
C LEU A 230 4.20 3.08 -5.05
N ILE A 231 3.32 2.42 -5.79
CA ILE A 231 2.19 1.65 -5.25
C ILE A 231 2.66 0.25 -4.89
N ARG A 232 2.55 -0.15 -3.62
CA ARG A 232 3.03 -1.45 -3.11
C ARG A 232 2.13 -2.63 -3.47
N THR A 233 1.47 -2.58 -4.63
CA THR A 233 0.71 -3.70 -5.20
C THR A 233 1.04 -3.94 -6.66
N TYR A 234 0.46 -4.99 -7.26
CA TYR A 234 0.64 -5.37 -8.65
C TYR A 234 -0.54 -6.24 -9.15
N TRP A 235 -0.59 -6.50 -10.45
CA TRP A 235 -1.74 -7.09 -11.16
C TRP A 235 -1.98 -8.59 -10.92
N ASP A 236 -1.01 -9.29 -10.35
CA ASP A 236 -1.19 -10.64 -9.82
C ASP A 236 -2.19 -10.63 -8.65
N PHE A 237 -2.18 -9.58 -7.84
CA PHE A 237 -3.04 -9.40 -6.67
C PHE A 237 -4.24 -8.48 -6.90
N GLU A 238 -4.06 -7.38 -7.63
CA GLU A 238 -5.10 -6.38 -7.86
C GLU A 238 -6.00 -6.69 -9.06
N TYR A 239 -7.06 -5.89 -9.21
CA TYR A 239 -7.90 -5.85 -10.41
C TYR A 239 -7.39 -4.80 -11.41
N PRO A 240 -7.50 -5.06 -12.73
CA PRO A 240 -7.03 -4.13 -13.75
C PRO A 240 -7.79 -2.80 -13.69
N ARG A 241 -7.06 -1.68 -13.75
CA ARG A 241 -7.65 -0.32 -13.80
C ARG A 241 -6.72 0.65 -14.52
N PRO A 242 -7.26 1.76 -15.09
CA PRO A 242 -6.43 2.83 -15.61
C PRO A 242 -5.53 3.41 -14.52
N PHE A 243 -4.30 3.78 -14.87
CA PHE A 243 -3.37 4.45 -13.96
C PHE A 243 -2.61 5.54 -14.72
N LEU A 244 -2.14 6.54 -13.98
CA LEU A 244 -1.40 7.66 -14.57
C LEU A 244 0.08 7.33 -14.74
N PRO A 245 0.80 8.01 -15.65
CA PRO A 245 2.21 7.74 -15.91
C PRO A 245 3.14 7.89 -14.69
N ASN A 246 2.75 8.67 -13.68
CA ASN A 246 3.50 8.84 -12.44
C ASN A 246 3.18 7.80 -11.34
N PHE A 247 2.33 6.81 -11.62
CA PHE A 247 2.05 5.68 -10.72
C PHE A 247 2.81 4.43 -11.17
N LYS A 248 3.61 3.86 -10.26
CA LYS A 248 4.50 2.72 -10.51
C LYS A 248 4.20 1.63 -9.50
N TYR A 249 3.82 0.47 -10.01
CA TYR A 249 3.39 -0.66 -9.19
C TYR A 249 4.59 -1.52 -8.82
N VAL A 250 4.93 -1.56 -7.53
CA VAL A 250 6.10 -2.22 -6.96
C VAL A 250 5.69 -3.29 -5.93
N GLY A 251 4.54 -3.95 -6.13
CA GLY A 251 4.09 -5.03 -5.26
C GLY A 251 5.13 -6.14 -5.11
N GLY A 252 5.38 -6.58 -3.87
CA GLY A 252 6.42 -7.56 -3.51
C GLY A 252 7.83 -6.98 -3.37
N ILE A 253 7.97 -5.68 -3.15
CA ILE A 253 9.27 -5.00 -3.03
C ILE A 253 10.21 -5.58 -1.95
N HIS A 254 9.63 -6.11 -0.88
CA HIS A 254 10.34 -6.75 0.23
C HIS A 254 10.65 -8.23 -0.01
N CYS A 255 10.00 -8.86 -0.98
CA CYS A 255 10.20 -10.28 -1.28
C CYS A 255 11.60 -10.55 -1.82
N ARG A 256 12.12 -11.74 -1.52
CA ARG A 256 13.45 -12.18 -1.97
C ARG A 256 13.51 -13.71 -2.05
N PRO A 257 14.47 -14.27 -2.78
CA PRO A 257 14.74 -15.70 -2.71
C PRO A 257 14.97 -16.14 -1.26
N ALA A 258 14.52 -17.35 -0.93
CA ALA A 258 14.72 -17.91 0.40
C ALA A 258 16.22 -18.11 0.67
N LYS A 259 16.63 -17.70 1.86
CA LYS A 259 17.94 -18.01 2.44
C LYS A 259 17.84 -19.29 3.29
N PRO A 260 18.97 -19.97 3.55
CA PRO A 260 18.98 -21.10 4.49
C PRO A 260 18.41 -20.71 5.85
N LEU A 261 17.61 -21.60 6.44
CA LEU A 261 17.02 -21.37 7.76
C LEU A 261 18.07 -21.54 8.87
N PRO A 262 17.87 -20.91 10.04
CA PRO A 262 18.61 -21.24 11.25
C PRO A 262 18.51 -22.74 11.55
N LYS A 263 19.61 -23.35 12.00
CA LYS A 263 19.75 -24.81 12.13
C LYS A 263 18.63 -25.44 12.97
N ASP A 264 18.22 -24.79 14.06
CA ASP A 264 17.17 -25.27 14.97
C ASP A 264 15.76 -25.23 14.33
N ILE A 265 15.53 -24.28 13.42
CA ILE A 265 14.30 -24.17 12.63
C ILE A 265 14.32 -25.22 11.51
N GLU A 266 15.44 -25.34 10.80
CA GLU A 266 15.65 -26.33 9.74
C GLU A 266 15.42 -27.75 10.25
N GLU A 267 16.02 -28.13 11.39
CA GLU A 267 15.82 -29.46 11.99
C GLU A 267 14.35 -29.75 12.32
N PHE A 268 13.61 -28.74 12.79
CA PHE A 268 12.18 -28.88 13.06
C PHE A 268 11.36 -29.03 11.77
N VAL A 269 11.69 -28.25 10.73
CA VAL A 269 11.07 -28.35 9.40
C VAL A 269 11.35 -29.72 8.78
N GLU A 270 12.58 -30.21 8.84
CA GLU A 270 12.94 -31.52 8.28
C GLU A 270 12.26 -32.69 9.00
N SER A 271 12.05 -32.57 10.31
CA SER A 271 11.32 -33.55 11.11
C SER A 271 9.85 -33.77 10.71
N SER A 272 9.31 -32.93 9.81
CA SER A 272 7.94 -33.07 9.30
C SER A 272 7.75 -34.21 8.30
N GLY A 273 8.83 -34.87 7.84
CA GLY A 273 8.73 -35.90 6.81
C GLY A 273 8.06 -35.39 5.53
N ASP A 274 7.17 -36.21 4.96
CA ASP A 274 6.43 -35.92 3.72
C ASP A 274 5.21 -35.00 3.94
N ASP A 275 4.68 -34.95 5.16
CA ASP A 275 3.52 -34.12 5.51
C ASP A 275 3.82 -32.63 5.31
N GLY A 276 5.07 -32.23 5.54
CA GLY A 276 5.54 -30.85 5.39
C GLY A 276 5.13 -29.94 6.54
N VAL A 277 5.25 -28.63 6.30
CA VAL A 277 5.04 -27.61 7.32
C VAL A 277 3.94 -26.61 6.98
N VAL A 278 3.33 -26.07 8.03
CA VAL A 278 2.46 -24.90 7.98
C VAL A 278 3.16 -23.74 8.68
N VAL A 279 3.26 -22.62 7.99
CA VAL A 279 3.74 -21.36 8.57
C VAL A 279 2.54 -20.60 9.10
N PHE A 280 2.61 -20.06 10.31
CA PHE A 280 1.53 -19.28 10.89
C PHE A 280 2.03 -17.96 11.47
N SER A 281 1.56 -16.85 10.90
CA SER A 281 1.90 -15.50 11.33
C SER A 281 0.73 -14.53 11.19
N LEU A 282 0.47 -13.77 12.26
CA LEU A 282 -0.52 -12.70 12.29
C LEU A 282 0.12 -11.30 12.14
N GLY A 283 1.33 -11.24 11.57
CA GLY A 283 2.04 -10.00 11.31
C GLY A 283 2.81 -9.46 12.53
N SER A 284 3.20 -8.19 12.45
CA SER A 284 4.11 -7.52 13.40
C SER A 284 3.40 -6.80 14.55
N MET A 285 2.12 -6.45 14.38
CA MET A 285 1.34 -5.67 15.36
C MET A 285 0.62 -6.55 16.38
N ILE A 286 0.10 -7.70 15.96
CA ILE A 286 -0.59 -8.63 16.86
C ILE A 286 0.45 -9.40 17.67
N ARG A 287 0.58 -9.05 18.95
CA ARG A 287 1.50 -9.74 19.88
C ARG A 287 0.80 -10.84 20.67
N ASN A 288 -0.47 -10.65 20.99
CA ASN A 288 -1.27 -11.57 21.79
C ASN A 288 -2.74 -11.58 21.31
N MET A 289 -3.48 -12.60 21.73
CA MET A 289 -4.93 -12.74 21.59
C MET A 289 -5.51 -13.31 22.89
N THR A 290 -6.83 -13.36 23.03
CA THR A 290 -7.42 -13.97 24.23
C THR A 290 -7.06 -15.46 24.35
N LYS A 291 -6.90 -15.96 25.59
CA LYS A 291 -6.59 -17.38 25.83
C LYS A 291 -7.58 -18.32 25.15
N ALA A 292 -8.86 -17.96 25.15
CA ALA A 292 -9.91 -18.73 24.50
C ALA A 292 -9.64 -18.89 22.99
N ARG A 293 -9.35 -17.80 22.28
CA ARG A 293 -9.03 -17.85 20.84
C ARG A 293 -7.72 -18.59 20.58
N ALA A 294 -6.69 -18.35 21.40
CA ALA A 294 -5.40 -19.04 21.28
C ALA A 294 -5.54 -20.56 21.45
N ASN A 295 -6.37 -21.02 22.41
CA ASN A 295 -6.64 -22.44 22.64
C ASN A 295 -7.45 -23.10 21.52
N VAL A 296 -8.42 -22.39 20.93
CA VAL A 296 -9.16 -22.88 19.74
C VAL A 296 -8.20 -23.14 18.59
N ILE A 297 -7.34 -22.15 18.30
CA ILE A 297 -6.35 -22.26 17.22
C ILE A 297 -5.34 -23.37 17.51
N ALA A 298 -4.76 -23.40 18.71
CA ALA A 298 -3.79 -24.43 19.10
C ALA A 298 -4.37 -25.86 19.01
N SER A 299 -5.63 -26.04 19.40
CA SER A 299 -6.34 -27.31 19.29
C SER A 299 -6.50 -27.76 17.83
N ALA A 300 -6.76 -26.82 16.92
CA ALA A 300 -6.89 -27.12 15.49
C ALA A 300 -5.54 -27.52 14.88
N LEU A 301 -4.48 -26.78 15.21
CA LEU A 301 -3.12 -27.09 14.77
C LEU A 301 -2.65 -28.45 15.26
N GLY A 302 -3.11 -28.91 16.43
CA GLY A 302 -2.80 -30.26 16.93
C GLY A 302 -3.48 -31.41 16.19
N GLN A 303 -4.46 -31.13 15.32
CA GLN A 303 -5.23 -32.15 14.59
C GLN A 303 -4.75 -32.38 13.15
N ILE A 304 -3.74 -31.64 12.70
CA ILE A 304 -3.12 -31.83 11.39
C ILE A 304 -1.78 -32.56 11.53
N PRO A 305 -1.37 -33.37 10.54
CA PRO A 305 -0.09 -34.09 10.61
C PRO A 305 1.14 -33.19 10.38
N GLN A 306 0.96 -32.01 9.77
CA GLN A 306 2.04 -31.06 9.52
C GLN A 306 2.70 -30.56 10.81
N LYS A 307 4.00 -30.25 10.72
CA LYS A 307 4.64 -29.40 11.73
C LYS A 307 4.22 -27.95 11.52
N VAL A 308 4.03 -27.22 12.61
CA VAL A 308 3.55 -25.84 12.56
C VAL A 308 4.56 -24.91 13.21
N LEU A 309 4.98 -23.89 12.47
CA LEU A 309 5.81 -22.80 12.98
C LEU A 309 4.92 -21.59 13.22
N TRP A 310 4.61 -21.30 14.48
CA TRP A 310 3.67 -20.26 14.85
C TRP A 310 4.39 -19.08 15.50
N ARG A 311 4.37 -17.93 14.80
CA ARG A 311 4.80 -16.65 15.36
C ARG A 311 3.75 -16.15 16.36
N TYR A 312 4.08 -16.20 17.65
CA TYR A 312 3.20 -15.84 18.75
C TYR A 312 4.00 -15.50 20.01
N SER A 313 3.79 -14.30 20.53
CA SER A 313 4.45 -13.77 21.74
C SER A 313 3.50 -13.64 22.93
N GLY A 314 2.31 -14.24 22.84
CA GLY A 314 1.33 -14.26 23.91
C GLY A 314 1.57 -15.40 24.91
N GLU A 315 0.63 -15.58 25.83
CA GLU A 315 0.70 -16.67 26.78
C GLU A 315 0.51 -18.02 26.07
N LYS A 316 1.44 -18.96 26.31
CA LYS A 316 1.41 -20.29 25.69
C LYS A 316 0.03 -20.96 25.85
N PRO A 317 -0.63 -21.37 24.76
CA PRO A 317 -1.93 -22.05 24.84
C PRO A 317 -1.83 -23.38 25.59
N GLU A 318 -2.85 -23.69 26.39
CA GLU A 318 -2.94 -24.94 27.16
C GLU A 318 -3.12 -26.16 26.25
N THR A 319 -3.77 -25.97 25.11
CA THR A 319 -4.07 -27.01 24.11
C THR A 319 -2.96 -27.15 23.04
N LEU A 320 -1.78 -26.56 23.25
CA LEU A 320 -0.68 -26.61 22.28
C LEU A 320 -0.11 -28.03 22.15
N ALA A 321 -0.25 -28.62 20.96
CA ALA A 321 0.25 -29.95 20.66
C ALA A 321 1.74 -29.98 20.25
N PRO A 322 2.45 -31.13 20.40
CA PRO A 322 3.89 -31.23 20.12
C PRO A 322 4.31 -31.03 18.65
N ASN A 323 3.38 -31.04 17.71
CA ASN A 323 3.66 -30.73 16.30
C ASN A 323 3.77 -29.22 16.04
N THR A 324 3.39 -28.37 17.00
CA THR A 324 3.43 -26.91 16.87
C THR A 324 4.51 -26.31 17.76
N ARG A 325 5.35 -25.45 17.19
CA ARG A 325 6.37 -24.69 17.92
C ARG A 325 6.09 -23.19 17.85
N LEU A 326 6.18 -22.53 19.00
CA LEU A 326 6.00 -21.09 19.13
C LEU A 326 7.33 -20.35 18.96
N TYR A 327 7.27 -19.19 18.32
CA TYR A 327 8.41 -18.30 18.09
C TYR A 327 7.97 -16.84 18.30
N ASP A 328 8.84 -16.02 18.88
CA ASP A 328 8.59 -14.57 18.94
C ASP A 328 8.68 -13.93 17.55
N TRP A 329 9.61 -14.43 16.74
CA TRP A 329 9.81 -14.03 15.35
C TRP A 329 10.24 -15.22 14.50
N ILE A 330 9.78 -15.27 13.25
CA ILE A 330 10.14 -16.32 12.29
C ILE A 330 10.72 -15.69 11.01
N PRO A 331 11.67 -16.36 10.33
CA PRO A 331 12.14 -15.94 9.01
C PRO A 331 11.06 -16.26 7.94
N GLN A 332 9.95 -15.53 7.97
CA GLN A 332 8.72 -15.84 7.23
C GLN A 332 8.96 -16.03 5.72
N ASN A 333 9.65 -15.10 5.06
CA ASN A 333 10.00 -15.22 3.64
C ASN A 333 10.74 -16.53 3.33
N ASP A 334 11.71 -16.88 4.18
CA ASP A 334 12.58 -18.03 3.96
C ASP A 334 11.83 -19.34 4.22
N LEU A 335 10.96 -19.36 5.24
CA LEU A 335 10.04 -20.48 5.50
C LEU A 335 9.04 -20.66 4.35
N LEU A 336 8.46 -19.58 3.83
CA LEU A 336 7.51 -19.67 2.72
C LEU A 336 8.17 -20.18 1.43
N GLY A 337 9.45 -19.87 1.21
CA GLY A 337 10.22 -20.42 0.10
C GLY A 337 10.81 -21.81 0.35
N HIS A 338 10.60 -22.40 1.53
CA HIS A 338 11.09 -23.74 1.83
C HIS A 338 10.27 -24.81 1.09
N PRO A 339 10.89 -25.83 0.46
CA PRO A 339 10.17 -26.85 -0.31
C PRO A 339 9.12 -27.65 0.48
N LYS A 340 9.29 -27.77 1.80
CA LYS A 340 8.34 -28.47 2.68
C LYS A 340 7.11 -27.65 3.05
N THR A 341 7.05 -26.36 2.74
CA THR A 341 5.92 -25.50 3.11
C THR A 341 4.69 -25.82 2.27
N LYS A 342 3.61 -26.21 2.93
CA LYS A 342 2.35 -26.61 2.30
C LYS A 342 1.31 -25.50 2.29
N ALA A 343 1.21 -24.74 3.39
CA ALA A 343 0.22 -23.69 3.55
C ALA A 343 0.74 -22.58 4.47
N PHE A 344 0.13 -21.41 4.32
CA PHE A 344 0.38 -20.24 5.16
C PHE A 344 -0.91 -19.78 5.86
N ILE A 345 -0.93 -19.84 7.19
CA ILE A 345 -1.98 -19.20 7.98
C ILE A 345 -1.57 -17.75 8.19
N THR A 346 -2.41 -16.83 7.74
CA THR A 346 -2.07 -15.40 7.70
C THR A 346 -3.24 -14.53 8.11
N HIS A 347 -2.93 -13.41 8.74
CA HIS A 347 -3.89 -12.32 8.90
C HIS A 347 -4.31 -11.64 7.58
N GLY A 348 -3.68 -11.93 6.44
CA GLY A 348 -4.01 -11.26 5.17
C GLY A 348 -3.38 -9.87 5.00
N GLY A 349 -2.39 -9.52 5.83
CA GLY A 349 -1.59 -8.33 5.61
C GLY A 349 -0.78 -8.45 4.32
N THR A 350 -0.67 -7.34 3.59
CA THR A 350 -0.14 -7.33 2.22
C THR A 350 1.27 -7.92 2.09
N ASN A 351 2.17 -7.64 3.04
CA ASN A 351 3.54 -8.15 2.97
C ASN A 351 3.56 -9.68 2.97
N GLY A 352 2.79 -10.30 3.88
CA GLY A 352 2.69 -11.76 3.96
C GLY A 352 2.02 -12.36 2.73
N ILE A 353 1.01 -11.66 2.15
CA ILE A 353 0.38 -12.10 0.90
C ILE A 353 1.38 -12.10 -0.25
N TYR A 354 2.19 -11.06 -0.41
CA TYR A 354 3.20 -11.04 -1.48
C TYR A 354 4.30 -12.07 -1.27
N GLU A 355 4.73 -12.34 -0.03
CA GLU A 355 5.68 -13.44 0.22
C GLU A 355 5.05 -14.80 -0.16
N ALA A 356 3.77 -15.01 0.16
CA ALA A 356 3.05 -16.22 -0.23
C ALA A 356 2.86 -16.32 -1.76
N ILE A 357 2.53 -15.22 -2.44
CA ILE A 357 2.46 -15.16 -3.91
C ILE A 357 3.83 -15.44 -4.51
N TYR A 358 4.88 -14.77 -4.03
CA TYR A 358 6.26 -14.90 -4.52
C TYR A 358 6.71 -16.37 -4.50
N HIS A 359 6.46 -17.07 -3.39
CA HIS A 359 6.82 -18.50 -3.22
C HIS A 359 5.73 -19.48 -3.64
N GLY A 360 4.59 -18.99 -4.14
CA GLY A 360 3.47 -19.82 -4.61
C GLY A 360 2.83 -20.69 -3.53
N VAL A 361 2.65 -20.17 -2.32
CA VAL A 361 2.08 -20.88 -1.17
C VAL A 361 0.59 -20.51 -1.00
N PRO A 362 -0.34 -21.48 -0.95
CA PRO A 362 -1.74 -21.20 -0.68
C PRO A 362 -2.00 -20.85 0.79
N MET A 363 -3.11 -20.17 1.07
CA MET A 363 -3.33 -19.50 2.35
C MET A 363 -4.64 -19.87 3.06
N VAL A 364 -4.59 -19.91 4.39
CA VAL A 364 -5.78 -19.79 5.25
C VAL A 364 -5.73 -18.39 5.87
N GLY A 365 -6.68 -17.52 5.47
CA GLY A 365 -6.77 -16.16 5.97
C GLY A 365 -7.59 -16.05 7.24
N ILE A 366 -7.09 -15.31 8.23
CA ILE A 366 -7.78 -14.95 9.46
C ILE A 366 -7.69 -13.42 9.61
N PRO A 367 -8.41 -12.65 8.76
CA PRO A 367 -8.30 -11.20 8.75
C PRO A 367 -8.85 -10.58 10.03
N MET A 368 -8.20 -9.51 10.50
CA MET A 368 -8.55 -8.84 11.76
C MET A 368 -8.79 -7.34 11.59
N PHE A 369 -8.00 -6.64 10.79
CA PHE A 369 -8.09 -5.17 10.69
C PHE A 369 -7.55 -4.59 9.39
N GLY A 370 -7.83 -3.31 9.15
CA GLY A 370 -7.29 -2.57 8.00
C GLY A 370 -7.67 -3.18 6.65
N ASP A 371 -6.69 -3.37 5.77
CA ASP A 371 -6.84 -3.97 4.44
C ASP A 371 -7.00 -5.49 4.44
N GLN A 372 -6.79 -6.14 5.58
CA GLN A 372 -6.73 -7.59 5.66
C GLN A 372 -7.99 -8.29 5.13
N PRO A 373 -9.23 -7.91 5.51
CA PRO A 373 -10.42 -8.61 5.02
C PRO A 373 -10.57 -8.48 3.51
N ASP A 374 -10.30 -7.29 2.97
CA ASP A 374 -10.35 -6.95 1.55
C ASP A 374 -9.33 -7.77 0.75
N ASN A 375 -8.09 -7.80 1.24
CA ASN A 375 -7.03 -8.59 0.62
C ASN A 375 -7.36 -10.09 0.61
N MET A 376 -7.97 -10.60 1.67
CA MET A 376 -8.36 -12.01 1.73
C MET A 376 -9.49 -12.34 0.76
N VAL A 377 -10.43 -11.41 0.53
CA VAL A 377 -11.46 -11.56 -0.53
C VAL A 377 -10.80 -11.65 -1.91
N HIS A 378 -9.77 -10.85 -2.18
CA HIS A 378 -9.02 -10.94 -3.44
C HIS A 378 -8.30 -12.29 -3.61
N MET A 379 -7.66 -12.79 -2.55
CA MET A 379 -6.99 -14.09 -2.61
C MET A 379 -7.97 -15.25 -2.75
N LYS A 380 -9.14 -15.15 -2.12
CA LYS A 380 -10.24 -16.12 -2.28
C LYS A 380 -10.80 -16.10 -3.70
N SER A 381 -11.06 -14.92 -4.29
CA SER A 381 -11.57 -14.82 -5.67
C SER A 381 -10.58 -15.38 -6.70
N LYS A 382 -9.28 -15.33 -6.41
CA LYS A 382 -8.22 -15.95 -7.21
C LYS A 382 -8.04 -17.45 -6.95
N GLY A 383 -8.82 -18.05 -6.05
CA GLY A 383 -8.79 -19.47 -5.73
C GLY A 383 -7.52 -19.92 -5.02
N ALA A 384 -6.81 -19.00 -4.34
CA ALA A 384 -5.54 -19.28 -3.65
C ALA A 384 -5.65 -19.22 -2.12
N ALA A 385 -6.85 -18.94 -1.60
CA ALA A 385 -7.08 -18.90 -0.16
C ALA A 385 -8.51 -19.28 0.26
N VAL A 386 -8.64 -19.73 1.50
CA VAL A 386 -9.89 -19.75 2.26
C VAL A 386 -9.86 -18.68 3.35
N ILE A 387 -11.02 -18.25 3.83
CA ILE A 387 -11.15 -17.18 4.83
C ILE A 387 -11.88 -17.74 6.04
N MET A 388 -11.33 -17.50 7.23
CA MET A 388 -11.92 -17.79 8.52
C MET A 388 -12.27 -16.48 9.22
N ASP A 389 -13.36 -16.51 9.96
CA ASP A 389 -13.72 -15.40 10.83
C ASP A 389 -13.01 -15.52 12.18
N PHE A 390 -12.27 -14.49 12.58
CA PHE A 390 -11.43 -14.57 13.78
C PHE A 390 -12.26 -14.81 15.05
N ASN A 391 -13.45 -14.24 15.16
CA ASN A 391 -14.26 -14.27 16.38
C ASN A 391 -15.08 -15.57 16.49
N SER A 392 -15.65 -16.03 15.38
CA SER A 392 -16.60 -17.12 15.33
C SER A 392 -16.00 -18.47 14.90
N MET A 393 -14.84 -18.51 14.23
CA MET A 393 -14.28 -19.80 13.80
C MET A 393 -14.07 -20.75 14.97
N GLU A 394 -14.51 -22.00 14.79
CA GLU A 394 -14.28 -23.10 15.69
C GLU A 394 -13.03 -23.89 15.27
N THR A 395 -12.59 -24.80 16.15
CA THR A 395 -11.45 -25.69 15.91
C THR A 395 -11.59 -26.45 14.58
N LYS A 396 -12.80 -26.95 14.30
CA LYS A 396 -13.09 -27.74 13.10
C LYS A 396 -12.94 -26.90 11.82
N ASP A 397 -13.37 -25.64 11.83
CA ASP A 397 -13.32 -24.77 10.66
C ASP A 397 -11.88 -24.55 10.19
N LEU A 398 -10.95 -24.30 11.14
CA LEU A 398 -9.54 -24.13 10.82
C LEU A 398 -8.90 -25.43 10.31
N VAL A 399 -9.26 -26.59 10.90
CA VAL A 399 -8.80 -27.90 10.42
C VAL A 399 -9.28 -28.17 8.99
N ASP A 400 -10.57 -27.94 8.72
CA ASP A 400 -11.16 -28.18 7.41
C ASP A 400 -10.61 -27.21 6.36
N GLY A 401 -10.39 -25.94 6.71
CA GLY A 401 -9.74 -24.96 5.84
C GLY A 401 -8.29 -25.32 5.49
N LEU A 402 -7.51 -25.78 6.48
CA LEU A 402 -6.15 -26.25 6.24
C LEU A 402 -6.12 -27.49 5.35
N LYS A 403 -7.00 -28.46 5.61
CA LYS A 403 -7.14 -29.65 4.76
C LYS A 403 -7.54 -29.27 3.34
N ALA A 404 -8.44 -28.30 3.16
CA ALA A 404 -8.83 -27.83 1.84
C ALA A 404 -7.62 -27.27 1.08
N VAL A 405 -6.89 -26.30 1.64
CA VAL A 405 -5.78 -25.65 0.91
C VAL A 405 -4.55 -26.54 0.71
N ILE A 406 -4.37 -27.56 1.56
CA ILE A 406 -3.26 -28.51 1.45
C ILE A 406 -3.59 -29.65 0.47
N ASN A 407 -4.81 -30.19 0.50
CA ASN A 407 -5.15 -31.41 -0.23
C ASN A 407 -5.84 -31.16 -1.57
N ASP A 408 -6.55 -30.05 -1.74
CA ASP A 408 -7.12 -29.68 -3.04
C ASP A 408 -6.02 -29.00 -3.89
N PRO A 409 -5.57 -29.63 -4.99
CA PRO A 409 -4.46 -29.12 -5.79
C PRO A 409 -4.75 -27.76 -6.43
N SER A 410 -6.03 -27.40 -6.63
CA SER A 410 -6.41 -26.14 -7.26
C SER A 410 -5.86 -24.92 -6.52
N TYR A 411 -5.79 -24.95 -5.18
CA TYR A 411 -5.21 -23.86 -4.39
C TYR A 411 -3.72 -23.68 -4.67
N LYS A 412 -2.95 -24.77 -4.69
CA LYS A 412 -1.52 -24.73 -5.00
C LYS A 412 -1.28 -24.32 -6.45
N GLU A 413 -2.05 -24.85 -7.39
CA GLU A 413 -1.97 -24.48 -8.80
C GLU A 413 -2.25 -22.99 -9.02
N ASN A 414 -3.28 -22.45 -8.37
CA ASN A 414 -3.60 -21.03 -8.42
C ASN A 414 -2.51 -20.18 -7.77
N ALA A 415 -1.99 -20.57 -6.60
CA ALA A 415 -0.88 -19.86 -5.96
C ALA A 415 0.38 -19.85 -6.85
N MET A 416 0.73 -20.98 -7.47
CA MET A 416 1.84 -21.07 -8.42
C MET A 416 1.58 -20.30 -9.72
N ARG A 417 0.32 -20.20 -10.18
CA ARG A 417 -0.05 -19.33 -11.30
C ARG A 417 0.20 -17.86 -10.96
N LEU A 418 -0.20 -17.41 -9.77
CA LEU A 418 0.08 -16.06 -9.30
C LEU A 418 1.58 -15.81 -9.14
N SER A 419 2.33 -16.77 -8.59
CA SER A 419 3.80 -16.71 -8.48
C SER A 419 4.46 -16.51 -9.85
N ARG A 420 4.06 -17.29 -10.87
CA ARG A 420 4.58 -17.12 -12.23
C ARG A 420 4.32 -15.72 -12.79
N ILE A 421 3.11 -15.18 -12.60
CA ILE A 421 2.77 -13.81 -13.02
C ILE A 421 3.58 -12.77 -12.21
N HIS A 422 3.83 -13.04 -10.92
CA HIS A 422 4.61 -12.18 -10.04
C HIS A 422 6.06 -12.06 -10.51
N HIS A 423 6.68 -13.17 -10.91
CA HIS A 423 8.05 -13.22 -11.38
C HIS A 423 8.23 -12.79 -12.83
N ASP A 424 7.19 -12.94 -13.66
CA ASP A 424 7.20 -12.53 -15.07
C ASP A 424 6.97 -11.02 -15.22
N ARG A 425 7.98 -10.25 -14.80
CA ARG A 425 8.01 -8.79 -14.87
C ARG A 425 9.27 -8.33 -15.56
N PRO A 426 9.22 -7.21 -16.32
CA PRO A 426 10.39 -6.70 -17.03
C PRO A 426 11.49 -6.20 -16.09
N VAL A 427 11.12 -5.73 -14.89
CA VAL A 427 12.03 -5.18 -13.89
C VAL A 427 11.63 -5.71 -12.52
N HIS A 428 12.62 -6.07 -11.70
CA HIS A 428 12.37 -6.50 -10.32
C HIS A 428 11.74 -5.34 -9.51
N PRO A 429 10.74 -5.58 -8.64
CA PRO A 429 10.00 -4.50 -7.97
C PRO A 429 10.86 -3.49 -7.21
N ARG A 430 11.96 -3.97 -6.63
CA ARG A 430 12.94 -3.13 -5.94
C ARG A 430 13.74 -2.23 -6.88
N ASP A 431 14.18 -2.78 -8.01
CA ASP A 431 14.92 -2.02 -9.01
C ASP A 431 14.02 -0.98 -9.69
N GLU A 432 12.74 -1.30 -9.89
CA GLU A 432 11.73 -0.35 -10.39
C GLU A 432 11.57 0.83 -9.41
N ALA A 433 11.40 0.56 -8.12
CA ALA A 433 11.31 1.60 -7.08
C ALA A 433 12.53 2.51 -7.07
N VAL A 434 13.72 1.91 -7.02
CA VAL A 434 15.00 2.63 -7.01
C VAL A 434 15.17 3.46 -8.28
N PHE A 435 14.88 2.89 -9.45
CA PHE A 435 14.96 3.59 -10.72
C PHE A 435 14.14 4.88 -10.72
N TRP A 436 12.90 4.84 -10.22
CA TRP A 436 12.03 6.01 -10.20
C TRP A 436 12.40 7.04 -9.12
N ILE A 437 12.96 6.60 -7.99
CA ILE A 437 13.58 7.50 -7.01
C ILE A 437 14.74 8.24 -7.66
N GLU A 438 15.68 7.52 -8.28
CA GLU A 438 16.80 8.13 -8.98
C GLU A 438 16.36 8.98 -10.18
N PHE A 439 15.26 8.62 -10.86
CA PHE A 439 14.70 9.41 -11.96
C PHE A 439 14.28 10.79 -11.46
N VAL A 440 13.53 10.85 -10.36
CA VAL A 440 13.11 12.10 -9.74
C VAL A 440 14.31 12.94 -9.33
N MET A 441 15.36 12.31 -8.77
CA MET A 441 16.61 13.00 -8.42
C MET A 441 17.32 13.57 -9.67
N ARG A 442 17.51 12.76 -10.71
CA ARG A 442 18.18 13.17 -11.97
C ARG A 442 17.48 14.33 -12.67
N HIS A 443 16.15 14.39 -12.58
CA HIS A 443 15.32 15.36 -13.30
C HIS A 443 14.77 16.48 -12.42
N LYS A 444 15.10 16.51 -11.13
CA LYS A 444 14.60 17.47 -10.14
C LYS A 444 13.06 17.53 -10.13
N GLY A 445 12.46 16.35 -10.04
CA GLY A 445 11.01 16.14 -10.13
C GLY A 445 10.57 15.40 -11.39
N ALA A 446 9.25 15.21 -11.53
CA ALA A 446 8.61 14.49 -12.62
C ALA A 446 7.29 15.17 -13.06
N LYS A 447 7.24 16.51 -13.05
CA LYS A 447 6.04 17.30 -13.40
C LYS A 447 5.38 16.92 -14.73
N HIS A 448 6.16 16.49 -15.73
CA HIS A 448 5.68 16.06 -17.04
C HIS A 448 4.91 14.72 -17.02
N LEU A 449 5.01 13.94 -15.93
CA LEU A 449 4.25 12.70 -15.72
C LEU A 449 2.98 12.93 -14.89
N ARG A 450 2.81 14.12 -14.31
CA ARG A 450 1.63 14.49 -13.53
C ARG A 450 0.50 14.90 -14.47
N VAL A 451 -0.72 14.51 -14.10
CA VAL A 451 -1.91 14.81 -14.91
C VAL A 451 -2.34 16.28 -14.73
N GLN A 452 -2.87 16.89 -15.78
CA GLN A 452 -3.34 18.28 -15.75
C GLN A 452 -4.53 18.50 -14.79
N ALA A 453 -5.21 17.43 -14.36
CA ALA A 453 -6.36 17.48 -13.47
C ALA A 453 -6.10 18.21 -12.14
N HIS A 454 -4.85 18.23 -11.65
CA HIS A 454 -4.50 19.00 -10.44
C HIS A 454 -4.63 20.52 -10.62
N ASN A 455 -4.57 21.01 -11.85
CA ASN A 455 -4.56 22.44 -12.18
C ASN A 455 -5.89 22.92 -12.77
N LEU A 456 -6.85 22.02 -12.98
CA LEU A 456 -8.17 22.34 -13.50
C LEU A 456 -9.12 22.72 -12.36
N THR A 457 -9.98 23.70 -12.60
CA THR A 457 -11.11 23.92 -11.71
C THR A 457 -12.10 22.75 -11.81
N TRP A 458 -12.90 22.52 -10.77
CA TRP A 458 -13.86 21.41 -10.75
C TRP A 458 -14.83 21.42 -11.95
N TYR A 459 -15.23 22.61 -12.42
CA TYR A 459 -16.12 22.74 -13.58
C TYR A 459 -15.40 22.51 -14.91
N GLN A 460 -14.11 22.87 -15.03
CA GLN A 460 -13.29 22.53 -16.20
C GLN A 460 -13.03 21.03 -16.29
N TYR A 461 -12.69 20.39 -15.16
CA TYR A 461 -12.47 18.94 -15.07
C TYR A 461 -13.70 18.14 -15.55
N HIS A 462 -14.90 18.60 -15.19
CA HIS A 462 -16.17 18.00 -15.62
C HIS A 462 -16.74 18.61 -16.92
N SER A 463 -16.00 19.49 -17.59
CA SER A 463 -16.39 20.19 -18.83
C SER A 463 -17.75 20.91 -18.75
N LEU A 464 -18.15 21.36 -17.56
CA LEU A 464 -19.46 21.99 -17.31
C LEU A 464 -19.56 23.36 -18.00
N ASP A 465 -18.43 24.04 -18.18
CA ASP A 465 -18.30 25.25 -18.99
C ASP A 465 -18.63 24.98 -20.47
N VAL A 466 -18.11 23.88 -21.04
CA VAL A 466 -18.43 23.44 -22.40
C VAL A 466 -19.91 23.05 -22.52
N PHE A 467 -20.44 22.28 -21.56
CA PHE A 467 -21.86 21.93 -21.54
C PHE A 467 -22.76 23.17 -21.48
N ALA A 468 -22.44 24.14 -20.62
CA ALA A 468 -23.17 25.40 -20.53
C ALA A 468 -23.12 26.19 -21.84
N PHE A 469 -21.96 26.25 -22.50
CA PHE A 469 -21.80 26.90 -23.81
C PHE A 469 -22.66 26.23 -24.90
N LEU A 470 -22.63 24.89 -24.99
CA LEU A 470 -23.44 24.15 -25.95
C LEU A 470 -24.95 24.33 -25.71
N LEU A 471 -25.38 24.32 -24.44
CA LEU A 471 -26.77 24.61 -24.07
C LEU A 471 -27.18 26.04 -24.47
N ALA A 472 -26.30 27.02 -24.32
CA ALA A 472 -26.55 28.39 -24.74
C ALA A 472 -26.72 28.51 -26.27
N ILE A 473 -25.91 27.79 -27.06
CA ILE A 473 -26.06 27.72 -28.52
C ILE A 473 -27.42 27.10 -28.88
N ILE A 474 -27.79 25.97 -28.27
CA ILE A 474 -29.07 25.31 -28.53
C ILE A 474 -30.24 26.25 -28.19
N ALA A 475 -30.19 26.92 -27.04
CA ALA A 475 -31.19 27.90 -26.64
C ALA A 475 -31.30 29.07 -27.63
N LEU A 476 -30.16 29.57 -28.12
CA LEU A 476 -30.12 30.64 -29.14
C LEU A 476 -30.75 30.18 -30.46
N VAL A 477 -30.42 28.98 -30.94
CA VAL A 477 -31.00 28.41 -32.16
C VAL A 477 -32.51 28.22 -32.02
N LEU A 478 -32.97 27.65 -30.90
CA LEU A 478 -34.40 27.49 -30.60
C LEU A 478 -35.11 28.85 -30.52
N PHE A 479 -34.49 29.86 -29.90
CA PHE A 479 -35.03 31.21 -29.83
C PHE A 479 -35.13 31.87 -31.21
N MET A 480 -34.10 31.74 -32.05
CA MET A 480 -34.11 32.24 -33.43
C MET A 480 -35.19 31.54 -34.25
N PHE A 481 -35.31 30.22 -34.14
CA PHE A 481 -36.37 29.46 -34.80
C PHE A 481 -37.76 29.89 -34.34
N TYR A 482 -37.97 30.07 -33.03
CA TYR A 482 -39.20 30.62 -32.47
C TYR A 482 -39.52 32.02 -33.02
N LYS A 483 -38.53 32.91 -33.11
CA LYS A 483 -38.71 34.26 -33.69
C LYS A 483 -39.08 34.20 -35.16
N ILE A 484 -38.42 33.35 -35.96
CA ILE A 484 -38.74 33.14 -37.37
C ILE A 484 -40.16 32.60 -37.52
N LEU A 485 -40.53 31.54 -36.79
CA LEU A 485 -41.88 30.99 -36.80
C LEU A 485 -42.93 32.03 -36.41
N LYS A 486 -42.71 32.77 -35.32
CA LYS A 486 -43.61 33.84 -34.87
C LYS A 486 -43.75 34.93 -35.94
N SER A 487 -42.66 35.35 -36.57
CA SER A 487 -42.69 36.33 -37.66
C SER A 487 -43.40 35.80 -38.90
N CYS A 488 -43.24 34.52 -39.26
CA CYS A 488 -43.96 33.86 -40.34
C CYS A 488 -45.46 33.79 -40.04
N VAL A 489 -45.87 33.38 -38.84
CA VAL A 489 -47.28 33.34 -38.41
C VAL A 489 -47.89 34.75 -38.42
N VAL A 490 -47.19 35.75 -37.87
CA VAL A 490 -47.67 37.14 -37.89
C VAL A 490 -47.80 37.66 -39.33
N ARG A 491 -46.83 37.40 -40.21
CA ARG A 491 -46.89 37.81 -41.62
C ARG A 491 -47.87 37.02 -42.47
N CYS A 492 -48.19 35.77 -42.15
CA CYS A 492 -49.15 34.97 -42.90
C CYS A 492 -50.59 35.19 -42.41
N CYS A 493 -50.81 35.37 -41.10
CA CYS A 493 -52.14 35.52 -40.52
C CYS A 493 -52.63 36.98 -40.44
N PHE A 494 -51.75 37.99 -40.39
CA PHE A 494 -52.14 39.41 -40.22
C PHE A 494 -51.88 40.31 -41.44
N ARG A 495 -51.60 39.76 -42.63
CA ARG A 495 -51.41 40.54 -43.87
C ARG A 495 -52.68 40.74 -44.71
N SER A 496 -53.86 40.50 -44.14
CA SER A 496 -55.15 40.79 -44.76
C SER A 496 -55.91 41.86 -43.97
N ARG A 497 -55.53 43.14 -44.15
CA ARG A 497 -56.43 44.31 -44.11
C ARG A 497 -55.63 45.59 -44.36
N SER A 498 -55.37 45.91 -45.63
CA SER A 498 -55.08 47.28 -46.02
C SER A 498 -55.37 47.49 -47.52
N LYS A 499 -56.34 48.39 -47.75
CA LYS A 499 -56.79 49.02 -49.01
C LYS A 499 -57.87 48.31 -49.84
N SER A 500 -59.12 48.69 -49.58
CA SER A 500 -60.05 49.07 -50.65
C SER A 500 -60.27 50.58 -50.58
N LYS A 501 -59.64 51.34 -51.48
CA LYS A 501 -60.14 52.65 -51.90
C LYS A 501 -61.27 52.39 -52.91
N LYS A 502 -62.43 53.01 -52.74
CA LYS A 502 -63.35 53.28 -53.84
C LYS A 502 -63.81 54.74 -53.74
N GLU A 503 -63.85 55.34 -54.92
CA GLU A 503 -64.22 56.72 -55.26
C GLU A 503 -65.59 57.15 -54.74
#